data_AF-A0A1Q7PSU2-F1
#
_entry.id   AF-A0A1Q7PSU2-F1
#
_cell.length_a   1.000
_cell.length_b   1.000
_cell.length_c   1.000
_cell.angle_alpha   90.00
_cell.angle_beta   90.00
_cell.angle_gamma   90.00
#
_symmetry.space_group_name_H-M   'P 1'
#
loop_
_entity.id
_entity.type
_entity.pdbx_description
1 polymer ?
#
loop_
_entity_poly.entity_id
_entity_poly.type
_entity_poly.pdbx_seq_one_letter_code
_entity_poly.pdbx_strand_id
1 'polypeptide(L)'
;MRREAGFSLVEVLVAALLIAVALVPLMQLFPGLLVQDQSDETTARLSTVAVRQMESTITALRNSIGGVASGSAVCADLPKCLVVWTVTTEASSATQGVGSLVDVTVTACVDSNGNSACDATEPQVRHDAKVTSRP
;
A
#
# COMPACT_ATOMS: atom_id res chain seq x y z
N MET A 1 25.79 32.89 45.87
CA MET A 1 24.78 32.18 46.69
C MET A 1 23.57 31.89 45.81
N ARG A 2 23.31 30.61 45.52
CA ARG A 2 22.19 30.14 44.69
C ARG A 2 20.95 30.13 45.60
N ARG A 3 19.95 30.98 45.33
CA ARG A 3 18.66 30.89 46.03
C ARG A 3 17.93 29.67 45.45
N GLU A 4 17.78 28.62 46.25
CA GLU A 4 16.82 27.56 45.97
C GLU A 4 15.42 28.17 46.19
N ALA A 5 14.77 28.57 45.10
CA ALA A 5 13.38 28.99 45.14
C ALA A 5 12.52 27.72 45.28
N GLY A 6 12.04 27.45 46.49
CA GLY A 6 11.06 26.38 46.71
C GLY A 6 9.74 26.74 46.04
N PHE A 7 9.18 25.79 45.28
CA PHE A 7 7.85 25.95 44.67
C PHE A 7 6.76 25.89 45.75
N SER A 8 5.77 26.77 45.65
CA SER A 8 4.59 26.71 46.52
C SER A 8 3.75 25.47 46.20
N LEU A 9 3.15 24.84 47.20
CA LEU A 9 2.26 23.69 47.02
C LEU A 9 1.08 24.01 46.07
N VAL A 10 0.61 25.26 46.09
CA VAL A 10 -0.42 25.76 45.17
C VAL A 10 0.08 25.78 43.73
N GLU A 11 1.34 26.16 43.52
CA GLU A 11 1.96 26.25 42.19
C GLU A 11 2.13 24.87 41.56
N VAL A 12 2.51 23.87 42.36
CA VAL A 12 2.57 22.46 41.95
C VAL A 12 1.18 21.92 41.60
N LEU A 13 0.16 22.26 42.39
CA LEU A 13 -1.23 21.85 42.14
C LEU A 13 -1.77 22.45 40.84
N VAL A 14 -1.52 23.74 40.60
CA VAL A 14 -1.92 24.43 39.37
C VAL A 14 -1.17 23.84 38.18
N ALA A 15 0.14 23.59 38.29
CA ALA A 15 0.91 22.96 37.21
C ALA A 15 0.38 21.56 36.88
N ALA A 16 0.10 20.73 37.89
CA ALA A 16 -0.47 19.40 37.68
C ALA A 16 -1.85 19.46 37.00
N LEU A 17 -2.68 20.42 37.39
CA LEU A 17 -4.01 20.60 36.81
C LEU A 17 -3.94 21.09 35.36
N LEU A 18 -3.01 22.00 35.05
CA LEU A 18 -2.75 22.45 33.67
C LEU A 18 -2.24 21.31 32.78
N ILE A 19 -1.35 20.46 33.31
CA ILE A 19 -0.86 19.28 32.58
C ILE A 19 -2.00 18.29 32.34
N ALA A 20 -2.85 18.03 33.34
CA ALA A 20 -4.00 17.13 33.19
C ALA A 20 -4.98 17.63 32.13
N VAL A 21 -5.28 18.93 32.11
CA VAL A 21 -6.15 19.55 31.09
C VAL A 21 -5.52 19.47 29.70
N ALA A 22 -4.20 19.66 29.58
CA ALA A 22 -3.49 19.57 28.31
C ALA A 22 -3.39 18.13 27.77
N LEU A 23 -3.40 17.11 28.63
CA LEU A 23 -3.28 15.70 28.23
C LEU A 23 -4.57 15.14 27.58
N VAL A 24 -5.74 15.63 27.97
CA VAL A 24 -7.03 15.17 27.43
C VAL A 24 -7.13 15.29 25.90
N PRO A 25 -6.89 16.46 25.28
CA PRO A 25 -6.93 16.58 23.82
C PRO A 25 -5.82 15.77 23.14
N LEU A 26 -4.66 15.60 23.80
CA LEU A 26 -3.56 14.80 23.28
C LEU A 26 -3.96 13.33 23.14
N MET A 27 -4.64 12.76 24.14
CA MET A 27 -5.18 11.40 24.07
C MET A 27 -6.24 11.21 22.98
N GLN A 28 -6.93 12.28 22.57
CA GLN A 28 -7.90 12.22 21.46
C GLN A 28 -7.24 12.24 20.09
N LEU A 29 -6.06 12.87 19.96
CA LEU A 29 -5.32 12.97 18.70
C LEU A 29 -4.45 11.75 18.40
N PHE A 30 -3.88 11.13 19.44
CA PHE A 30 -2.96 9.99 19.30
C PHE A 30 -3.52 8.79 18.53
N PRO A 31 -4.76 8.31 18.76
CA PRO A 31 -5.32 7.18 18.02
C PRO A 31 -5.41 7.46 16.53
N GLY A 32 -5.76 8.68 16.12
CA GLY A 32 -5.85 9.07 14.72
C GLY A 32 -4.49 9.01 14.02
N LEU A 33 -3.44 9.51 14.68
CA LEU A 33 -2.08 9.50 14.13
C LEU A 33 -1.53 8.07 13.97
N LEU A 34 -1.76 7.20 14.96
CA LEU A 34 -1.29 5.80 14.91
C LEU A 34 -2.01 4.97 13.85
N VAL A 35 -3.30 5.24 13.60
CA VAL A 35 -4.07 4.54 12.56
C VAL A 35 -3.63 5.00 11.16
N GLN A 36 -3.38 6.30 10.99
CA GLN A 36 -2.86 6.84 9.73
C GLN A 36 -1.49 6.25 9.39
N ASP A 37 -0.56 6.25 10.35
CA ASP A 37 0.80 5.72 10.16
C ASP A 37 0.80 4.23 9.77
N GLN A 38 -0.02 3.41 10.43
CA GLN A 38 -0.19 2.00 10.06
C GLN A 38 -0.81 1.81 8.68
N SER A 39 -1.77 2.67 8.31
CA SER A 39 -2.39 2.62 6.97
C SER A 39 -1.40 3.01 5.88
N ASP A 40 -0.53 3.99 6.14
CA ASP A 40 0.51 4.43 5.21
C ASP A 40 1.60 3.36 5.06
N GLU A 41 2.04 2.75 6.15
CA GLU A 41 2.99 1.63 6.12
C GLU A 41 2.44 0.44 5.34
N THR A 42 1.17 0.08 5.58
CA THR A 42 0.50 -1.01 4.84
C THR A 42 0.44 -0.70 3.36
N THR A 43 0.04 0.53 3.00
CA THR A 43 -0.04 0.99 1.61
C THR A 43 1.33 0.94 0.91
N ALA A 44 2.39 1.38 1.59
CA ALA A 44 3.76 1.35 1.05
C ALA A 44 4.25 -0.09 0.80
N ARG A 45 3.95 -1.02 1.72
CA ARG A 45 4.28 -2.44 1.56
C ARG A 45 3.51 -3.07 0.40
N LEU A 46 2.20 -2.83 0.30
CA LEU A 46 1.37 -3.31 -0.82
C LEU A 46 1.86 -2.75 -2.16
N SER A 47 2.22 -1.47 -2.22
CA SER A 47 2.79 -0.87 -3.44
C SER A 47 4.09 -1.55 -3.85
N THR A 48 4.97 -1.87 -2.90
CA THR A 48 6.22 -2.59 -3.19
C THR A 48 5.94 -3.97 -3.81
N VAL A 49 4.97 -4.72 -3.27
CA VAL A 49 4.57 -6.02 -3.83
C VAL A 49 3.97 -5.87 -5.23
N ALA A 50 3.04 -4.93 -5.40
CA ALA A 50 2.39 -4.68 -6.69
C ALA A 50 3.40 -4.28 -7.76
N VAL A 51 4.37 -3.43 -7.44
CA VAL A 51 5.44 -3.02 -8.36
C VAL A 51 6.35 -4.20 -8.73
N ARG A 52 6.76 -5.03 -7.75
CA ARG A 52 7.56 -6.23 -8.04
C ARG A 52 6.84 -7.18 -8.99
N GLN A 53 5.55 -7.42 -8.75
CA GLN A 53 4.74 -8.27 -9.62
C GLN A 53 4.56 -7.63 -11.01
N MET A 54 4.31 -6.32 -11.06
CA MET A 54 4.23 -5.57 -12.33
C MET A 54 5.50 -5.73 -13.16
N GLU A 55 6.68 -5.49 -12.58
CA GLU A 55 7.96 -5.60 -13.28
C GLU A 55 8.21 -7.03 -13.78
N SER A 56 7.85 -8.04 -12.98
CA SER A 56 7.92 -9.45 -13.37
C SER A 56 7.01 -9.74 -14.58
N THR A 57 5.74 -9.32 -14.53
CA THR A 57 4.76 -9.51 -15.60
C THR A 57 5.17 -8.77 -16.88
N ILE A 58 5.60 -7.51 -16.77
CA ILE A 58 6.08 -6.70 -17.92
C ILE A 58 7.32 -7.33 -18.54
N THR A 59 8.27 -7.80 -17.74
CA THR A 59 9.49 -8.46 -18.25
C THR A 59 9.14 -9.75 -18.99
N ALA A 60 8.22 -10.55 -18.45
CA ALA A 60 7.75 -11.76 -19.11
C ALA A 60 7.01 -11.44 -20.44
N LEU A 61 6.17 -10.41 -20.46
CA LEU A 61 5.47 -9.96 -21.68
C LEU A 61 6.43 -9.42 -22.74
N ARG A 62 7.49 -8.72 -22.34
CA ARG A 62 8.54 -8.27 -23.29
C ARG A 62 9.25 -9.44 -23.96
N ASN A 63 9.39 -10.57 -23.26
CA ASN A 63 9.96 -11.79 -23.84
C ASN A 63 8.95 -12.53 -24.73
N SER A 64 7.68 -12.57 -24.32
CA SER A 64 6.60 -13.20 -25.09
C SER A 64 5.25 -12.57 -24.75
N ILE A 65 4.77 -11.70 -25.64
CA ILE A 65 3.54 -10.92 -25.43
C ILE A 65 2.28 -11.78 -25.22
N GLY A 66 2.22 -12.97 -25.82
CA GLY A 66 1.11 -13.91 -25.64
C GLY A 66 1.36 -14.96 -24.56
N GLY A 67 2.53 -14.94 -23.91
CA GLY A 67 2.99 -16.01 -23.03
C GLY A 67 2.56 -15.88 -21.56
N VAL A 68 1.92 -14.76 -21.19
CA VAL A 68 1.59 -14.46 -19.80
C VAL A 68 0.08 -14.41 -19.62
N ALA A 69 -0.44 -15.28 -18.74
CA ALA A 69 -1.85 -15.30 -18.38
C ALA A 69 -2.11 -14.47 -17.11
N SER A 70 -3.35 -13.98 -16.97
CA SER A 70 -3.87 -13.42 -15.72
C SER A 70 -3.83 -14.45 -14.59
N GLY A 71 -3.71 -13.99 -13.34
CA GLY A 71 -3.65 -14.87 -12.19
C GLY A 71 -3.60 -14.13 -10.86
N SER A 72 -3.38 -14.90 -9.80
CA SER A 72 -3.20 -14.39 -8.44
C SER A 72 -2.17 -15.21 -7.67
N ALA A 73 -1.58 -14.61 -6.65
CA ALA A 73 -0.63 -15.25 -5.75
C ALA A 73 -0.69 -14.63 -4.35
N VAL A 74 -0.44 -15.45 -3.34
CA VAL A 74 -0.26 -14.97 -1.96
C VAL A 74 1.14 -14.38 -1.83
N CYS A 75 1.26 -13.25 -1.13
CA CYS A 75 2.53 -12.58 -0.94
C CYS A 75 3.38 -13.34 0.10
N ALA A 76 4.61 -13.74 -0.26
CA ALA A 76 5.48 -14.48 0.66
C ALA A 76 5.92 -13.65 1.87
N ASP A 77 6.11 -12.35 1.67
CA ASP A 77 6.72 -11.44 2.67
C ASP A 77 5.67 -10.71 3.55
N LEU A 78 4.37 -10.84 3.24
CA LEU A 78 3.31 -10.09 3.91
C LEU A 78 2.10 -11.01 4.20
N PRO A 79 1.78 -11.31 5.47
CA PRO A 79 0.66 -12.17 5.81
C PRO A 79 -0.66 -11.53 5.34
N LYS A 80 -1.59 -12.38 4.89
CA LYS A 80 -2.90 -11.98 4.33
C LYS A 80 -2.82 -11.08 3.10
N CYS A 81 -1.65 -10.91 2.49
CA CYS A 81 -1.54 -10.16 1.24
C CYS A 81 -1.82 -11.09 0.05
N LEU A 82 -2.64 -10.60 -0.86
CA LEU A 82 -2.92 -11.21 -2.15
C LEU A 82 -2.52 -10.23 -3.24
N VAL A 83 -1.81 -10.72 -4.26
CA VAL A 83 -1.56 -9.98 -5.49
C VAL A 83 -2.31 -10.64 -6.63
N VAL A 84 -3.08 -9.85 -7.38
CA VAL A 84 -3.85 -10.27 -8.54
C VAL A 84 -3.34 -9.47 -9.74
N TRP A 85 -3.08 -10.15 -10.84
CA TRP A 85 -2.71 -9.49 -12.09
C TRP A 85 -3.63 -9.93 -13.22
N THR A 86 -4.00 -8.95 -14.04
CA THR A 86 -4.83 -9.14 -15.23
C THR A 86 -4.04 -8.71 -16.45
N VAL A 87 -3.98 -9.57 -17.45
CA VAL A 87 -3.34 -9.31 -18.74
C VAL A 87 -4.42 -9.37 -19.81
N THR A 88 -4.56 -8.28 -20.58
CA THR A 88 -5.61 -8.14 -21.59
C THR A 88 -5.01 -7.57 -22.87
N THR A 89 -5.17 -8.26 -23.99
CA THR A 89 -4.74 -7.74 -25.29
C THR A 89 -5.72 -6.68 -25.76
N GLU A 90 -5.26 -5.43 -25.87
CA GLU A 90 -6.06 -4.30 -26.35
C GLU A 90 -6.07 -4.24 -27.88
N ALA A 91 -4.90 -4.44 -28.50
CA ALA A 91 -4.76 -4.47 -29.95
C ALA A 91 -3.73 -5.52 -30.37
N SER A 92 -3.97 -6.21 -31.48
CA SER A 92 -3.00 -7.12 -32.06
C SER A 92 -3.15 -7.17 -33.58
N SER A 93 -2.03 -7.25 -34.29
CA SER A 93 -2.00 -7.39 -35.74
C SER A 93 -1.15 -8.59 -36.15
N ALA A 94 -1.66 -9.39 -37.08
CA ALA A 94 -0.88 -10.46 -37.72
C ALA A 94 0.09 -9.92 -38.79
N THR A 95 0.00 -8.63 -39.13
CA THR A 95 0.89 -7.98 -40.09
C THR A 95 2.27 -7.81 -39.48
N GLN A 96 3.29 -8.30 -40.18
CA GLN A 96 4.69 -8.20 -39.77
C GLN A 96 5.07 -6.73 -39.49
N GLY A 97 5.65 -6.47 -38.32
CA GLY A 97 6.10 -5.14 -37.90
C GLY A 97 5.04 -4.23 -37.25
N VAL A 98 3.77 -4.65 -37.13
CA VAL A 98 2.70 -3.83 -36.52
C VAL A 98 2.53 -4.09 -35.01
N GLY A 99 3.08 -5.19 -34.50
CA GLY A 99 3.12 -5.50 -33.07
C GLY A 99 1.74 -5.72 -32.42
N SER A 100 1.74 -5.79 -31.10
CA SER A 100 0.56 -5.98 -30.24
C SER A 100 0.69 -5.08 -29.01
N LEU A 101 -0.45 -4.58 -28.54
CA LEU A 101 -0.59 -3.78 -27.34
C LEU A 101 -1.37 -4.57 -26.29
N VAL A 102 -0.78 -4.68 -25.10
CA VAL A 102 -1.30 -5.43 -23.96
C VAL A 102 -1.41 -4.51 -22.76
N ASP A 103 -2.57 -4.56 -22.12
CA ASP A 103 -2.85 -3.94 -20.83
C ASP A 103 -2.54 -4.89 -19.69
N VAL A 104 -1.79 -4.39 -18.72
CA VAL A 104 -1.44 -5.09 -17.49
C VAL A 104 -1.97 -4.29 -16.32
N THR A 105 -2.86 -4.90 -15.56
CA THR A 105 -3.32 -4.39 -14.27
C THR A 105 -2.76 -5.28 -13.18
N VAL A 106 -2.17 -4.69 -12.15
CA VAL A 106 -1.76 -5.40 -10.94
C VAL A 106 -2.43 -4.74 -9.73
N THR A 107 -3.06 -5.55 -8.90
CA THR A 107 -3.67 -5.13 -7.65
C THR A 107 -3.08 -5.95 -6.50
N ALA A 108 -2.51 -5.28 -5.51
CA ALA A 108 -2.13 -5.91 -4.24
C ALA A 108 -3.11 -5.44 -3.16
N CYS A 109 -3.64 -6.39 -2.39
CA CYS A 109 -4.65 -6.13 -1.36
C CYS A 109 -4.37 -6.94 -0.09
N VAL A 110 -5.01 -6.55 1.01
CA VAL A 110 -5.04 -7.35 2.23
C VAL A 110 -6.35 -8.15 2.29
N ASP A 111 -6.27 -9.46 2.03
CA ASP A 111 -7.36 -10.43 2.18
C ASP A 111 -7.63 -10.67 3.68
N SER A 112 -8.35 -9.72 4.27
CA SER A 112 -8.64 -9.67 5.70
C SER A 112 -9.69 -10.71 6.09
N ASN A 113 -10.61 -11.00 5.17
CA ASN A 113 -11.72 -11.93 5.34
C ASN A 113 -11.38 -13.39 4.93
N GLY A 114 -10.25 -13.61 4.26
CA GLY A 114 -9.76 -14.93 3.86
C GLY A 114 -10.48 -15.53 2.65
N ASN A 115 -11.12 -14.72 1.81
CA ASN A 115 -11.88 -15.19 0.65
C ASN A 115 -11.03 -15.34 -0.63
N SER A 116 -9.72 -15.06 -0.55
CA SER A 116 -8.79 -15.13 -1.67
C SER A 116 -9.16 -14.23 -2.85
N ALA A 117 -9.75 -13.07 -2.57
CA ALA A 117 -10.06 -12.02 -3.53
C ALA A 117 -9.61 -10.64 -3.00
N CYS A 118 -9.48 -9.68 -3.92
CA CYS A 118 -9.29 -8.28 -3.54
C CYS A 118 -10.64 -7.58 -3.49
N ASP A 119 -11.19 -7.42 -2.28
CA ASP A 119 -12.46 -6.74 -2.09
C ASP A 119 -12.30 -5.22 -2.04
N ALA A 120 -13.31 -4.49 -2.56
CA ALA A 120 -13.28 -3.04 -2.59
C ALA A 120 -13.27 -2.37 -1.20
N THR A 121 -13.66 -3.09 -0.15
CA THR A 121 -13.64 -2.60 1.23
C THR A 121 -12.30 -2.80 1.94
N GLU A 122 -11.36 -3.50 1.32
CA GLU A 122 -10.06 -3.83 1.91
C GLU A 122 -8.97 -2.86 1.42
N PRO A 123 -7.92 -2.62 2.23
CA PRO A 123 -6.76 -1.85 1.79
C PRO A 123 -6.15 -2.49 0.55
N GLN A 124 -6.05 -1.71 -0.53
CA GLN A 124 -5.51 -2.17 -1.80
C GLN A 124 -4.80 -1.07 -2.57
N VAL A 125 -3.80 -1.46 -3.34
CA VAL A 125 -3.08 -0.61 -4.29
C VAL A 125 -3.21 -1.23 -5.66
N ARG A 126 -3.54 -0.40 -6.65
CA ARG A 126 -3.64 -0.79 -8.05
C ARG A 126 -2.64 0.00 -8.88
N HIS A 127 -1.95 -0.71 -9.77
CA HIS A 127 -1.12 -0.13 -10.80
C HIS A 127 -1.54 -0.68 -12.17
N ASP A 128 -1.50 0.17 -13.18
CA ASP A 128 -1.83 -0.16 -14.56
C ASP A 128 -0.65 0.22 -15.46
N ALA A 129 -0.35 -0.63 -16.43
CA ALA A 129 0.71 -0.42 -17.41
C ALA A 129 0.30 -0.95 -18.79
N LYS A 130 0.85 -0.33 -19.83
CA LYS A 130 0.71 -0.81 -21.21
C LYS A 130 2.05 -1.35 -21.70
N VAL A 131 2.02 -2.52 -22.35
CA VAL A 131 3.19 -3.18 -22.92
C VAL A 131 2.96 -3.40 -24.42
N THR A 132 3.91 -2.99 -25.23
CA THR A 132 3.88 -3.19 -26.68
C THR A 132 4.99 -4.12 -27.13
N SER A 133 4.75 -4.96 -28.14
CA SER A 133 5.83 -5.72 -28.77
C SER A 133 6.62 -4.76 -29.63
N ARG A 134 7.96 -4.80 -29.50
CA ARG A 134 8.81 -4.12 -30.47
C ARG A 134 8.56 -4.75 -31.86
N PRO A 135 8.42 -3.93 -32.92
CA PRO A 135 8.52 -4.40 -34.30
C PRO A 135 9.83 -5.14 -34.56
#